data_AF-A0A924TGS6-F1
#
_entry.id   AF-A0A924TGS6-F1
#
_cell.length_a   1.000
_cell.length_b   1.000
_cell.length_c   1.000
_cell.angle_alpha   90.00
_cell.angle_beta   90.00
_cell.angle_gamma   90.00
#
_symmetry.space_group_name_H-M   'P 1'
#
loop_
_entity.id
_entity.type
_entity.pdbx_description
1 polymer ?
#
loop_
_entity_poly.entity_id
_entity_poly.type
_entity_poly.pdbx_seq_one_letter_code
_entity_poly.pdbx_strand_id
1 'polypeptide(L)'
;MQLLKKIKYILLALLFFTNACNNNNSSYPEATNALDAGREFIDATLKGDFAKAYFYLLQDAENKQLLDKTETDYRTKDRDGREQFRQASINIGEIKDINKNETIITYSNSFDKVNHQLKVVLQNNKWRVDFKYTFK
;
A
#
# COMPACT_ATOMS: atom_id res chain seq x y z
N MET A 1 4.08 -60.72 2.80
CA MET A 1 3.33 -59.74 3.62
C MET A 1 4.26 -58.78 4.39
N GLN A 2 5.25 -58.16 3.74
CA GLN A 2 6.11 -57.13 4.37
C GLN A 2 6.28 -55.85 3.52
N LEU A 3 6.04 -55.92 2.20
CA LEU A 3 6.05 -54.74 1.32
C LEU A 3 4.83 -53.82 1.52
N LEU A 4 3.65 -54.35 1.84
CA LEU A 4 2.44 -53.55 2.10
C LEU A 4 2.51 -52.75 3.42
N LYS A 5 3.34 -53.17 4.37
CA LYS A 5 3.52 -52.44 5.64
C LYS A 5 4.38 -51.17 5.44
N LYS A 6 5.41 -51.23 4.59
CA LYS A 6 6.28 -50.09 4.29
C LYS A 6 5.56 -48.96 3.55
N ILE A 7 4.58 -49.29 2.71
CA ILE A 7 3.76 -48.32 1.97
C ILE A 7 2.84 -47.50 2.90
N LYS A 8 2.33 -48.09 4.00
CA LYS A 8 1.54 -47.36 5.01
C LYS A 8 2.34 -46.26 5.70
N TYR A 9 3.63 -46.46 5.92
CA TYR A 9 4.49 -45.46 6.56
C TYR A 9 4.91 -44.33 5.60
N ILE A 10 4.90 -44.58 4.29
CA ILE A 10 5.19 -43.56 3.27
C ILE A 10 3.96 -42.65 3.05
N LEU A 11 2.74 -43.19 3.15
CA LEU A 11 1.50 -42.41 3.06
C LEU A 11 1.20 -41.55 4.31
N LEU A 12 1.79 -41.88 5.47
CA LEU A 12 1.64 -41.09 6.70
C LEU A 12 2.61 -39.89 6.79
N ALA A 13 3.68 -39.88 5.99
CA ALA A 13 4.67 -38.82 5.96
C ALA A 13 4.30 -37.64 5.03
N LEU A 14 3.27 -37.79 4.20
CA LEU A 14 2.91 -36.80 3.16
C LEU A 14 1.82 -35.80 3.57
N LEU A 15 1.36 -35.84 4.83
CA LEU A 15 0.21 -35.07 5.31
C LEU A 15 0.56 -33.78 6.09
N PHE A 16 1.82 -33.33 6.07
CA PHE A 16 2.29 -32.16 6.83
C PHE A 16 2.58 -30.89 6.01
N PHE A 17 2.18 -30.81 4.74
CA PHE A 17 2.48 -29.66 3.86
C PHE A 17 1.29 -28.76 3.51
N THR A 18 0.37 -28.50 4.44
CA THR A 18 -0.66 -27.47 4.21
C THR A 18 -0.86 -26.59 5.43
N ASN A 19 0.10 -25.69 5.69
CA ASN A 19 -0.14 -24.44 6.41
C ASN A 19 0.89 -23.39 5.96
N ALA A 20 0.76 -22.92 4.71
CA ALA A 20 1.22 -21.58 4.37
C ALA A 20 0.02 -20.65 4.50
N CYS A 21 -0.29 -20.24 5.74
CA CYS A 21 -1.14 -19.08 5.96
C CYS A 21 -0.43 -17.89 5.30
N ASN A 22 -0.98 -17.41 4.19
CA ASN A 22 -0.62 -16.15 3.58
C ASN A 22 -1.19 -15.00 4.43
N ASN A 23 -0.80 -14.95 5.71
CA ASN A 23 -1.02 -13.78 6.53
C ASN A 23 0.08 -12.79 6.14
N ASN A 24 -0.21 -11.98 5.12
CA ASN A 24 0.46 -10.70 4.89
C ASN A 24 0.14 -9.76 6.07
N ASN A 25 0.51 -10.14 7.29
CA ASN A 25 0.61 -9.25 8.42
C ASN A 25 1.97 -8.56 8.33
N SER A 26 2.22 -7.85 7.23
CA SER A 26 3.16 -6.74 7.29
C SER A 26 2.50 -5.73 8.23
N SER A 27 2.85 -5.82 9.52
CA SER A 27 2.44 -4.85 10.53
C SER A 27 3.24 -3.58 10.30
N TYR A 28 2.90 -2.84 9.24
CA TYR A 28 3.40 -1.49 9.07
C TYR A 28 2.97 -0.65 10.27
N PRO A 29 3.80 0.29 10.74
CA PRO A 29 3.46 1.11 11.88
C PRO A 29 2.22 1.96 11.58
N GLU A 30 1.27 2.03 12.51
CA GLU A 30 0.16 2.96 12.38
C GLU A 30 0.69 4.39 12.37
N ALA A 31 0.13 5.21 11.47
CA ALA A 31 0.53 6.60 11.34
C ALA A 31 0.14 7.41 12.58
N THR A 32 1.05 8.27 13.01
CA THR A 32 0.89 9.10 14.20
C THR A 32 0.00 10.34 13.94
N ASN A 33 -0.05 10.80 12.69
CA ASN A 33 -0.84 11.94 12.25
C ASN A 33 -1.18 11.85 10.75
N ALA A 34 -1.96 12.82 10.24
CA ALA A 34 -2.38 12.86 8.84
C ALA A 34 -1.20 12.96 7.85
N LEU A 35 -0.21 13.81 8.15
CA LEU A 35 0.96 14.00 7.29
C LEU A 35 1.81 12.73 7.19
N ASP A 36 1.95 12.02 8.31
CA ASP A 36 2.64 10.74 8.41
C ASP A 36 1.97 9.69 7.50
N ALA A 37 0.65 9.48 7.65
CA ALA A 37 -0.10 8.56 6.79
C ALA A 37 0.00 8.93 5.29
N GLY A 38 -0.12 10.22 4.98
CA GLY A 38 0.00 10.70 3.60
C GLY A 38 1.38 10.44 3.01
N ARG A 39 2.46 10.76 3.74
CA ARG A 39 3.84 10.50 3.30
C ARG A 39 4.10 9.02 3.10
N GLU A 40 3.70 8.18 4.05
CA GLU A 40 3.89 6.74 3.97
C GLU A 40 3.17 6.12 2.76
N PHE A 41 1.94 6.57 2.48
CA PHE A 41 1.21 6.18 1.28
C PHE A 41 1.90 6.62 -0.02
N ILE A 42 2.26 7.91 -0.12
CA ILE A 42 2.91 8.46 -1.31
C ILE A 42 4.24 7.75 -1.56
N ASP A 43 5.08 7.61 -0.54
CA ASP A 43 6.38 6.95 -0.63
C ASP A 43 6.23 5.49 -1.08
N ALA A 44 5.26 4.77 -0.52
CA ALA A 44 4.95 3.40 -0.91
C ALA A 44 4.55 3.28 -2.39
N THR A 45 3.71 4.19 -2.90
CA THR A 45 3.32 4.20 -4.34
C THR A 45 4.50 4.53 -5.26
N LEU A 46 5.37 5.48 -4.89
CA LEU A 46 6.59 5.81 -5.64
C LEU A 46 7.57 4.62 -5.68
N LYS A 47 7.67 3.89 -4.58
CA LYS A 47 8.59 2.76 -4.44
C LYS A 47 8.06 1.42 -4.95
N GLY A 48 6.79 1.38 -5.34
CA GLY A 48 6.12 0.16 -5.79
C GLY A 48 5.80 -0.83 -4.67
N ASP A 49 5.76 -0.37 -3.41
CA ASP A 49 5.31 -1.14 -2.23
C ASP A 49 3.81 -0.97 -2.05
N PHE A 50 3.03 -1.54 -2.96
CA PHE A 50 1.57 -1.39 -2.95
C PHE A 50 0.88 -2.09 -1.78
N ALA A 51 1.54 -3.07 -1.14
CA ALA A 51 1.08 -3.63 0.12
C ALA A 51 1.10 -2.60 1.25
N LYS A 52 2.16 -1.79 1.33
CA LYS A 52 2.24 -0.67 2.28
C LYS A 52 1.26 0.44 1.94
N ALA A 53 1.14 0.80 0.66
CA ALA A 53 0.15 1.80 0.23
C ALA A 53 -1.28 1.36 0.60
N TYR A 54 -1.62 0.09 0.40
CA TYR A 54 -2.90 -0.48 0.79
C TYR A 54 -3.14 -0.41 2.31
N PHE A 55 -2.12 -0.61 3.14
CA PHE A 55 -2.24 -0.51 4.59
C PHE A 55 -2.68 0.89 5.06
N TYR A 56 -2.15 1.95 4.44
CA TYR A 56 -2.52 3.34 4.75
C TYR A 56 -3.77 3.81 3.99
N LEU A 57 -4.33 3.02 3.09
CA LEU A 57 -5.51 3.37 2.30
C LEU A 57 -6.81 3.20 3.10
N LEU A 58 -7.76 4.11 2.87
CA LEU A 58 -9.14 3.98 3.31
C LEU A 58 -9.81 2.79 2.60
N GLN A 59 -10.41 1.87 3.38
CA GLN A 59 -10.70 0.51 2.93
C GLN A 59 -12.00 0.33 2.13
N ASP A 60 -12.41 1.33 1.34
CA ASP A 60 -13.57 1.24 0.45
C ASP A 60 -13.21 0.85 -0.99
N ALA A 61 -14.22 0.44 -1.75
CA ALA A 61 -14.05 -0.18 -3.06
C ALA A 61 -13.41 0.76 -4.10
N GLU A 62 -13.81 2.03 -4.13
CA GLU A 62 -13.32 2.99 -5.11
C GLU A 62 -11.86 3.36 -4.85
N ASN A 63 -11.51 3.55 -3.57
CA ASN A 63 -10.13 3.74 -3.15
C ASN A 63 -9.22 2.57 -3.55
N LYS A 64 -9.69 1.33 -3.35
CA LYS A 64 -8.95 0.13 -3.74
C LYS A 64 -8.76 0.05 -5.26
N GLN A 65 -9.81 0.30 -6.02
CA GLN A 65 -9.75 0.28 -7.48
C GLN A 65 -8.75 1.31 -8.04
N LEU A 66 -8.67 2.50 -7.44
CA LEU A 66 -7.68 3.52 -7.83
C LEU A 66 -6.26 3.09 -7.49
N LEU A 67 -6.05 2.43 -6.34
CA LEU A 67 -4.74 1.90 -5.98
C LEU A 67 -4.31 0.78 -6.94
N ASP A 68 -5.21 -0.14 -7.29
CA ASP A 68 -4.94 -1.24 -8.23
C ASP A 68 -4.58 -0.71 -9.63
N LYS A 69 -5.27 0.34 -10.08
CA LYS A 69 -4.92 1.03 -11.32
C LYS A 69 -3.54 1.67 -11.23
N THR A 70 -3.24 2.35 -10.12
CA THR A 70 -1.93 2.97 -9.88
C THR A 70 -0.81 1.93 -9.86
N GLU A 71 -1.06 0.76 -9.27
CA GLU A 71 -0.12 -0.37 -9.32
C GLU A 71 0.08 -0.86 -10.75
N THR A 72 -1.00 -1.08 -11.50
CA THR A 72 -0.92 -1.50 -12.90
C THR A 72 -0.10 -0.51 -13.74
N ASP A 73 -0.39 0.78 -13.60
CA ASP A 73 0.32 1.86 -14.30
C ASP A 73 1.80 1.94 -13.88
N TYR A 74 2.14 1.64 -12.62
CA TYR A 74 3.53 1.54 -12.16
C TYR A 74 4.24 0.32 -12.75
N ARG A 75 3.60 -0.85 -12.76
CA ARG A 75 4.17 -2.13 -13.21
C ARG A 75 4.40 -2.18 -14.72
N THR A 76 3.61 -1.45 -15.50
CA THR A 76 3.77 -1.35 -16.96
C THR A 76 4.96 -0.48 -17.39
N LYS A 77 5.49 0.37 -16.51
CA LYS A 77 6.72 1.13 -16.76
C LYS A 77 7.90 0.18 -16.93
N ASP A 78 8.87 0.55 -17.74
CA ASP A 78 10.12 -0.16 -17.86
C ASP A 78 11.01 0.00 -16.61
N ARG A 79 12.19 -0.62 -16.62
CA ARG A 79 13.11 -0.57 -15.48
C ARG A 79 13.48 0.86 -15.11
N ASP A 80 13.83 1.67 -16.11
CA ASP A 80 14.34 3.02 -15.91
C ASP A 80 13.24 3.94 -15.41
N GLY A 81 12.03 3.86 -15.98
CA GLY A 81 10.87 4.59 -15.48
C GLY A 81 10.55 4.27 -14.02
N ARG A 82 10.59 3.00 -13.61
CA ARG A 82 10.39 2.61 -12.20
C ARG A 82 11.53 3.07 -11.28
N GLU A 83 12.75 3.13 -11.78
CA GLU A 83 13.89 3.64 -11.01
C GLU A 83 13.76 5.14 -10.75
N GLN A 84 13.32 5.92 -11.74
CA GLN A 84 13.09 7.36 -11.59
C GLN A 84 12.06 7.66 -10.49
N PHE A 85 10.94 6.93 -10.46
CA PHE A 85 9.96 7.07 -9.38
C PHE A 85 10.52 6.63 -8.01
N ARG A 86 11.27 5.52 -7.95
CA ARG A 86 11.88 5.02 -6.70
C ARG A 86 12.87 5.99 -6.07
N GLN A 87 13.58 6.75 -6.89
CA GLN A 87 14.55 7.75 -6.44
C GLN A 87 13.93 9.14 -6.22
N ALA A 88 12.67 9.33 -6.59
CA ALA A 88 12.00 10.62 -6.45
C ALA A 88 11.79 10.97 -4.98
N SER A 89 12.03 12.24 -4.63
CA SER A 89 11.75 12.80 -3.32
C SER A 89 10.36 13.43 -3.32
N ILE A 90 9.64 13.31 -2.21
CA ILE A 90 8.34 13.97 -2.01
C ILE A 90 8.57 15.44 -1.64
N ASN A 91 7.95 16.34 -2.40
CA ASN A 91 7.91 17.76 -2.10
C ASN A 91 6.51 18.10 -1.56
N ILE A 92 6.42 18.44 -0.27
CA ILE A 92 5.15 18.89 0.32
C ILE A 92 4.98 20.38 0.03
N GLY A 93 3.89 20.74 -0.63
CA GLY A 93 3.54 22.12 -0.95
C GLY A 93 2.69 22.78 0.13
N GLU A 94 1.54 22.20 0.43
CA GLU A 94 0.59 22.74 1.42
C GLU A 94 0.01 21.61 2.27
N ILE A 95 -0.23 21.90 3.55
CA ILE A 95 -1.00 21.05 4.46
C ILE A 95 -2.15 21.90 4.96
N LYS A 96 -3.38 21.49 4.62
CA LYS A 96 -4.61 22.17 5.00
C LYS A 96 -5.46 21.28 5.88
N ASP A 97 -5.46 21.55 7.17
CA ASP A 97 -6.37 20.92 8.12
C ASP A 97 -7.79 21.49 7.91
N ILE A 98 -8.68 20.65 7.40
CA ILE A 98 -10.10 21.03 7.20
C ILE A 98 -10.81 21.01 8.55
N ASN A 99 -10.51 19.99 9.35
CA ASN A 99 -10.93 19.85 10.74
C ASN A 99 -10.00 18.84 11.44
N LYS A 100 -10.30 18.49 12.70
CA LYS A 100 -9.48 17.57 13.52
C LYS A 100 -9.32 16.17 12.91
N ASN A 101 -10.19 15.77 12.01
CA ASN A 101 -10.25 14.42 11.45
C ASN A 101 -9.97 14.41 9.94
N GLU A 102 -9.74 15.56 9.30
CA GLU A 102 -9.55 15.64 7.86
C GLU A 102 -8.47 16.67 7.50
N THR A 103 -7.49 16.23 6.75
CA THR A 103 -6.39 17.06 6.24
C THR A 103 -6.23 16.83 4.75
N ILE A 104 -5.98 17.90 4.00
CA ILE A 104 -5.60 17.86 2.58
C ILE A 104 -4.11 18.17 2.49
N ILE A 105 -3.37 17.31 1.79
CA ILE A 105 -1.94 17.47 1.54
C ILE A 105 -1.75 17.72 0.05
N THR A 106 -1.25 18.90 -0.31
CA THR A 106 -0.78 19.20 -1.66
C THR A 106 0.68 18.83 -1.77
N TYR A 107 1.05 18.03 -2.77
CA TYR A 107 2.42 17.54 -2.95
C TYR A 107 2.79 17.40 -4.43
N SER A 108 4.09 17.29 -4.70
CA SER A 108 4.63 16.81 -5.97
C SER A 108 5.80 15.87 -5.68
N ASN A 109 6.35 15.23 -6.71
CA ASN A 109 7.63 14.52 -6.59
C ASN A 109 8.71 15.15 -7.47
N SER A 110 9.97 14.89 -7.17
CA SER A 110 11.09 15.49 -7.91
C SER A 110 11.22 15.03 -9.37
N PHE A 111 10.56 13.93 -9.74
CA PHE A 111 10.63 13.36 -11.08
C PHE A 111 9.62 13.99 -12.05
N ASP A 112 8.31 13.85 -11.81
CA ASP A 112 7.29 14.39 -12.72
C ASP A 112 6.90 15.85 -12.41
N LYS A 113 7.16 16.33 -11.18
CA LYS A 113 6.85 17.67 -10.68
C LYS A 113 5.37 18.07 -10.82
N VAL A 114 4.48 17.09 -10.97
CA VAL A 114 3.04 17.33 -11.06
C VAL A 114 2.48 17.60 -9.68
N ASN A 115 1.64 18.63 -9.56
CA ASN A 115 0.94 18.91 -8.31
C ASN A 115 -0.23 17.93 -8.15
N HIS A 116 -0.21 17.22 -7.04
CA HIS A 116 -1.23 16.28 -6.60
C HIS A 116 -1.80 16.73 -5.27
N GLN A 117 -3.00 16.25 -4.96
CA GLN A 117 -3.64 16.48 -3.68
C GLN A 117 -4.12 15.15 -3.12
N LEU A 118 -3.93 14.98 -1.82
CA LEU A 118 -4.28 13.76 -1.09
C LEU A 118 -5.13 14.15 0.12
N LYS A 119 -6.32 13.56 0.25
CA LYS A 119 -7.09 13.69 1.47
C LYS A 119 -6.71 12.57 2.43
N VAL A 120 -6.51 12.93 3.70
CA VAL A 120 -6.26 11.99 4.79
C VAL A 120 -7.33 12.18 5.84
N VAL A 121 -7.91 11.09 6.30
CA VAL A 121 -9.02 11.08 7.26
C VAL A 121 -8.68 10.25 8.49
N LEU A 122 -9.12 10.70 9.67
CA LEU A 122 -9.10 9.94 10.90
C LEU A 122 -10.40 9.14 11.01
N GLN A 123 -10.32 7.82 10.85
CA GLN A 123 -11.46 6.92 11.00
C GLN A 123 -11.08 5.76 11.92
N ASN A 124 -11.93 5.44 12.89
CA ASN A 124 -11.68 4.36 13.85
C ASN A 124 -10.31 4.47 14.54
N ASN A 125 -9.94 5.70 14.91
CA ASN A 125 -8.66 6.03 15.55
C ASN A 125 -7.41 5.70 14.69
N LYS A 126 -7.58 5.66 13.36
CA LYS A 126 -6.54 5.38 12.39
C LYS A 126 -6.54 6.44 11.29
N TRP A 127 -5.38 7.00 10.98
CA TRP A 127 -5.21 7.89 9.83
C TRP A 127 -5.13 7.06 8.55
N ARG A 128 -6.00 7.38 7.58
CA ARG A 128 -6.10 6.67 6.30
C ARG A 128 -6.28 7.63 5.14
N VAL A 129 -5.74 7.24 4.00
CA VAL A 129 -5.77 8.03 2.76
C VAL A 129 -7.07 7.78 2.01
N ASP A 130 -7.82 8.85 1.76
CA ASP A 130 -8.98 8.86 0.89
C ASP A 130 -8.53 9.23 -0.54
N PHE A 131 -8.06 8.24 -1.27
CA PHE A 131 -7.38 8.39 -2.56
C PHE A 131 -8.30 8.79 -3.73
N LYS A 132 -9.59 8.49 -3.65
CA LYS A 132 -10.63 8.92 -4.60
C LYS A 132 -10.98 10.39 -4.51
N TYR A 133 -10.47 11.08 -3.49
CA TYR A 133 -10.70 12.50 -3.36
C TYR A 133 -10.08 13.24 -4.55
N THR A 134 -10.93 13.73 -5.44
CA THR A 134 -10.56 14.63 -6.53
C THR A 134 -11.14 16.01 -6.24
N PHE A 135 -10.36 17.08 -6.43
CA PHE A 135 -10.96 18.42 -6.48
C PHE A 135 -11.84 18.55 -7.73
N LYS A 136 -13.04 19.09 -7.55
CA LYS A 136 -13.82 19.73 -8.62
C LYS A 136 -13.53 21.23 -8.61
#